data_AF-A0A2T6DDL9-F1
#
_entry.id   AF-A0A2T6DDL9-F1
#
_cell.length_a   1.000
_cell.length_b   1.000
_cell.length_c   1.000
_cell.angle_alpha   90.00
_cell.angle_beta   90.00
_cell.angle_gamma   90.00
#
_symmetry.space_group_name_H-M   'P 1'
#
loop_
_entity.id
_entity.type
_entity.pdbx_description
1 polymer ?
#
loop_
_entity_poly.entity_id
_entity_poly.type
_entity_poly.pdbx_seq_one_letter_code
_entity_poly.pdbx_strand_id
1 'polypeptide(L)'
;MPKIDVNKVAEILKKNAIDPALLRRVIEEMNLAVQPEGGDEEKPPATKKQYVIMLSDPDNKMPKHDFVGWVLQIPEDESVATTPDRIFRGCYDFNASKKGRLLPVKTVGEALENVPAKYFKEADVWVKTKTPVLILKTDNEVPKAEGENAKKQKDDAEDE
;
A
#
# COMPACT_ATOMS: atom_id res chain seq x y z
N MET A 1 14.48 7.70 -13.76
CA MET A 1 15.52 8.67 -14.17
C MET A 1 16.89 8.10 -13.82
N PRO A 2 17.90 8.20 -14.69
CA PRO A 2 19.26 7.83 -14.35
C PRO A 2 19.76 8.71 -13.21
N LYS A 3 20.30 8.12 -12.14
CA LYS A 3 20.94 8.87 -11.05
C LYS A 3 22.25 9.45 -11.58
N ILE A 4 22.36 10.77 -11.61
CA ILE A 4 23.59 11.46 -12.00
C ILE A 4 24.52 11.51 -10.78
N ASP A 5 25.77 11.09 -10.96
CA ASP A 5 26.82 11.12 -9.93
C ASP A 5 27.36 12.53 -9.76
N VAL A 6 27.32 13.06 -8.53
CA VAL A 6 27.82 14.39 -8.17
C VAL A 6 29.30 14.55 -8.54
N ASN A 7 30.07 13.48 -8.48
CA ASN A 7 31.48 13.48 -8.88
C ASN A 7 31.66 13.71 -10.38
N LYS A 8 30.78 13.14 -11.23
CA LYS A 8 30.80 13.39 -12.68
C LYS A 8 30.49 14.85 -13.00
N VAL A 9 29.56 15.46 -12.25
CA VAL A 9 29.25 16.89 -12.41
C VAL A 9 30.44 17.75 -11.99
N ALA A 10 31.09 17.44 -10.87
CA ALA A 10 32.28 18.15 -10.41
C ALA A 10 33.45 18.07 -11.41
N GLU A 11 33.65 16.93 -12.08
CA GLU A 11 34.67 16.79 -13.13
C GLU A 11 34.36 17.64 -14.38
N ILE A 12 33.10 17.68 -14.82
CA ILE A 12 32.67 18.50 -15.96
C ILE A 12 32.83 19.99 -15.65
N LEU A 13 32.48 20.42 -14.43
CA LEU A 13 32.61 21.81 -14.02
C LEU A 13 34.09 22.24 -13.89
N LYS A 14 34.99 21.35 -13.44
CA LYS A 14 36.44 21.57 -13.44
C LYS A 14 37.02 21.71 -14.85
N LYS A 15 36.55 20.90 -15.80
CA LYS A 15 37.01 20.98 -17.21
C LYS A 15 36.64 22.28 -17.92
N ASN A 16 35.59 22.97 -17.46
CA ASN A 16 35.14 24.25 -18.02
C ASN A 16 35.75 25.48 -17.34
N ALA A 17 36.80 25.31 -16.52
CA ALA A 17 37.53 26.40 -15.86
C ALA A 17 36.65 27.37 -15.05
N ILE A 18 35.62 26.84 -14.38
CA ILE A 18 34.76 27.61 -13.49
C ILE A 18 35.55 28.03 -12.25
N ASP A 19 35.32 29.26 -11.78
CA ASP A 19 35.92 29.81 -10.56
C ASP A 19 35.76 28.80 -9.39
N PRO A 20 36.86 28.41 -8.71
CA PRO A 20 36.82 27.52 -7.55
C PRO A 20 35.84 27.94 -6.45
N ALA A 21 35.53 29.24 -6.31
CA ALA A 21 34.54 29.73 -5.35
C ALA A 21 33.11 29.40 -5.80
N LEU A 22 32.81 29.56 -7.09
CA LEU A 22 31.50 29.23 -7.66
C LEU A 22 31.28 27.72 -7.70
N LEU A 23 32.32 26.94 -8.00
CA LEU A 23 32.28 25.48 -7.98
C LEU A 23 31.88 24.93 -6.60
N ARG A 24 32.47 25.46 -5.52
CA ARG A 24 32.12 25.04 -4.16
C ARG A 24 30.67 25.33 -3.81
N ARG A 25 30.18 26.53 -4.16
CA ARG A 25 28.78 26.94 -3.94
C ARG A 25 27.81 26.03 -4.68
N VAL A 26 28.07 25.74 -5.96
CA VAL A 26 27.21 24.86 -6.77
C VAL A 26 27.21 23.43 -6.22
N ILE A 27 28.36 22.90 -5.80
CA ILE A 27 28.41 21.55 -5.19
C ILE A 27 27.67 21.53 -3.84
N GLU A 28 27.77 22.58 -3.05
CA GLU A 28 27.07 22.71 -1.77
C GLU A 28 25.54 22.82 -1.96
N GLU A 29 25.09 23.66 -2.89
CA GLU A 29 23.67 23.76 -3.29
C GLU A 29 23.15 22.45 -3.88
N MET A 30 23.95 21.75 -4.69
CA MET A 30 23.60 20.43 -5.21
C MET A 30 23.52 19.40 -4.08
N ASN A 31 24.44 19.40 -3.13
CA ASN A 31 24.38 18.49 -1.98
C ASN A 31 23.15 18.78 -1.12
N LEU A 32 22.79 20.04 -0.92
CA LEU A 32 21.56 20.46 -0.22
C LEU A 32 20.29 20.05 -0.99
N ALA A 33 20.28 20.16 -2.32
CA ALA A 33 19.14 19.75 -3.15
C ALA A 33 19.03 18.23 -3.34
N VAL A 34 20.16 17.51 -3.23
CA VAL A 34 20.24 16.05 -3.28
C VAL A 34 20.06 15.42 -1.90
N GLN A 35 20.15 16.19 -0.80
CA GLN A 35 19.65 15.73 0.48
C GLN A 35 18.16 15.41 0.29
N PRO A 36 17.76 14.14 0.40
CA PRO A 36 16.34 13.83 0.38
C PRO A 36 15.71 14.58 1.57
N GLU A 37 14.54 15.20 1.40
CA GLU A 37 13.70 15.73 2.50
C GLU A 37 13.16 14.61 3.43
N GLY A 38 13.99 13.62 3.69
CA GLY A 38 13.70 12.33 4.27
C GLY A 38 14.98 11.54 4.13
N GLY A 39 15.95 11.88 4.99
CA GLY A 39 17.16 11.08 5.18
C GLY A 39 16.81 9.61 5.27
N ASP A 40 17.76 8.77 4.86
CA ASP A 40 17.77 7.36 5.23
C ASP A 40 17.66 7.26 6.77
N GLU A 41 16.44 7.30 7.29
CA GLU A 41 16.09 6.65 8.54
C GLU A 41 16.59 5.23 8.36
N GLU A 42 17.50 4.79 9.24
CA GLU A 42 17.86 3.40 9.40
C GLU A 42 16.59 2.60 9.21
N LYS A 43 16.44 1.91 8.06
CA LYS A 43 15.19 1.19 7.80
C LYS A 43 15.06 0.23 8.98
N PRO A 44 14.07 0.40 9.87
CA PRO A 44 13.88 -0.54 10.95
C PRO A 44 13.80 -1.93 10.30
N PRO A 45 14.35 -2.96 10.96
CA PRO A 45 14.50 -4.30 10.38
C PRO A 45 13.23 -4.65 9.63
N ALA A 46 13.36 -4.98 8.34
CA ALA A 46 12.24 -5.02 7.40
C ALA A 46 11.06 -5.78 8.02
N THR A 47 10.09 -5.03 8.54
CA THR A 47 8.95 -5.60 9.24
C THR A 47 8.26 -6.51 8.24
N LYS A 48 8.17 -7.81 8.54
CA LYS A 48 7.43 -8.72 7.68
C LYS A 48 5.96 -8.31 7.70
N LYS A 49 5.32 -8.32 6.53
CA LYS A 49 3.98 -7.78 6.35
C LYS A 49 3.05 -8.84 5.80
N GLN A 50 1.90 -8.96 6.43
CA GLN A 50 0.78 -9.74 5.93
C GLN A 50 -0.17 -8.87 5.14
N TYR A 51 -0.90 -9.47 4.20
CA TYR A 51 -1.97 -8.80 3.46
C TYR A 51 -3.30 -8.98 4.19
N VAL A 52 -4.08 -7.90 4.24
CA VAL A 52 -5.43 -7.89 4.80
C VAL A 52 -6.36 -7.22 3.79
N ILE A 53 -7.58 -7.74 3.66
CA ILE A 53 -8.63 -7.08 2.90
C ILE A 53 -9.66 -6.53 3.90
N MET A 54 -9.94 -5.24 3.80
CA MET A 54 -11.00 -4.59 4.57
C MET A 54 -12.19 -4.33 3.65
N LEU A 55 -13.35 -4.91 3.99
CA LEU A 55 -14.58 -4.78 3.21
C LEU A 55 -15.46 -3.68 3.80
N SER A 56 -16.18 -2.96 2.94
CA SER A 56 -17.21 -2.02 3.39
C SER A 56 -18.57 -2.73 3.40
N ASP A 57 -19.12 -2.97 4.59
CA ASP A 57 -20.48 -3.48 4.78
C ASP A 57 -21.25 -2.62 5.79
N PRO A 58 -21.62 -1.38 5.43
CA PRO A 58 -22.35 -0.48 6.33
C PRO A 58 -23.76 -0.99 6.69
N ASP A 59 -24.34 -1.84 5.83
CA ASP A 59 -25.71 -2.33 5.96
C ASP A 59 -25.81 -3.74 6.56
N ASN A 60 -24.68 -4.40 6.86
CA ASN A 60 -24.59 -5.79 7.31
C ASN A 60 -25.32 -6.79 6.38
N LYS A 61 -25.08 -6.69 5.07
CA LYS A 61 -25.79 -7.49 4.07
C LYS A 61 -24.96 -8.61 3.43
N MET A 62 -23.72 -8.82 3.88
CA MET A 62 -22.90 -9.95 3.41
C MET A 62 -23.65 -11.28 3.61
N PRO A 63 -23.72 -12.20 2.61
CA PRO A 63 -23.06 -12.18 1.29
C PRO A 63 -24.00 -11.85 0.11
N LYS A 64 -25.16 -11.21 0.33
CA LYS A 64 -26.25 -11.14 -0.66
C LYS A 64 -26.08 -10.07 -1.76
N HIS A 65 -25.12 -9.16 -1.60
CA HIS A 65 -24.88 -8.06 -2.54
C HIS A 65 -23.43 -8.01 -3.00
N ASP A 66 -23.15 -7.16 -3.97
CA ASP A 66 -21.78 -6.83 -4.35
C ASP A 66 -21.15 -5.98 -3.25
N PHE A 67 -19.96 -6.37 -2.82
CA PHE A 67 -19.17 -5.63 -1.83
C PHE A 67 -17.93 -5.06 -2.47
N VAL A 68 -17.49 -3.94 -1.91
CA VAL A 68 -16.20 -3.35 -2.22
C VAL A 68 -15.29 -3.38 -1.01
N GLY A 69 -13.98 -3.45 -1.26
CA GLY A 69 -12.99 -3.41 -0.21
C GLY A 69 -11.66 -2.84 -0.66
N TRP A 70 -10.72 -2.77 0.28
CA TRP A 70 -9.37 -2.30 0.03
C TRP A 70 -8.36 -3.33 0.51
N VAL A 71 -7.28 -3.47 -0.25
CA VAL A 71 -6.14 -4.30 0.10
C VAL A 71 -5.15 -3.45 0.89
N LEU A 72 -4.80 -3.94 2.08
CA LEU A 72 -3.92 -3.32 3.04
C LEU A 72 -2.77 -4.28 3.38
N GLN A 73 -1.72 -3.74 3.96
CA GLN A 73 -0.71 -4.52 4.67
C GLN A 73 -0.55 -4.02 6.09
N ILE A 74 -0.30 -4.95 7.00
CA ILE A 74 0.03 -4.71 8.41
C ILE A 74 1.24 -5.59 8.80
N PRO A 75 1.92 -5.31 9.92
CA PRO A 75 2.94 -6.22 10.45
C PRO A 75 2.40 -7.65 10.68
N GLU A 76 3.22 -8.67 10.45
CA GLU A 76 2.83 -10.09 10.61
C GLU A 76 2.54 -10.48 12.08
N ASP A 77 3.17 -9.80 13.02
CA ASP A 77 3.01 -9.97 14.47
C ASP A 77 1.73 -9.32 15.01
N GLU A 78 1.07 -8.50 14.19
CA GLU A 78 -0.11 -7.74 14.56
C GLU A 78 -1.42 -8.46 14.24
N SER A 79 -2.42 -8.26 15.09
CA SER A 79 -3.74 -8.84 14.87
C SER A 79 -4.49 -8.08 13.78
N VAL A 80 -5.06 -8.84 12.83
CA VAL A 80 -5.90 -8.32 11.74
C VAL A 80 -7.08 -7.51 12.27
N ALA A 81 -7.61 -7.86 13.45
CA ALA A 81 -8.72 -7.14 14.09
C ALA A 81 -8.38 -5.68 14.44
N THR A 82 -7.09 -5.32 14.58
CA THR A 82 -6.65 -3.95 14.89
C THR A 82 -6.55 -3.04 13.65
N THR A 83 -6.74 -3.60 12.45
CA THR A 83 -6.61 -2.85 11.18
C THR A 83 -7.52 -1.62 11.12
N PRO A 84 -8.80 -1.69 11.52
CA PRO A 84 -9.67 -0.50 11.53
C PRO A 84 -9.15 0.60 12.46
N ASP A 85 -8.71 0.25 13.68
CA ASP A 85 -8.20 1.23 14.65
C ASP A 85 -6.97 1.97 14.13
N ARG A 86 -6.09 1.28 13.41
CA ARG A 86 -4.91 1.89 12.78
C ARG A 86 -5.28 2.84 11.65
N ILE A 87 -6.28 2.48 10.84
CA ILE A 87 -6.83 3.39 9.84
C ILE A 87 -7.43 4.63 10.50
N PHE A 88 -8.20 4.45 11.57
CA PHE A 88 -8.81 5.57 12.30
C PHE A 88 -7.76 6.49 12.89
N ARG A 89 -6.68 5.95 13.46
CA ARG A 89 -5.53 6.75 13.92
C ARG A 89 -4.97 7.62 12.80
N GLY A 90 -4.67 7.04 11.64
CA GLY A 90 -4.20 7.80 10.47
C GLY A 90 -5.20 8.87 9.98
N CYS A 91 -6.50 8.59 10.07
CA CYS A 91 -7.55 9.57 9.76
C CYS A 91 -7.57 10.74 10.76
N TYR A 92 -7.45 10.45 12.06
CA TYR A 92 -7.43 11.48 13.10
C TYR A 92 -6.18 12.36 12.99
N ASP A 93 -5.02 11.77 12.73
CA ASP A 93 -3.77 12.50 12.52
C ASP A 93 -3.84 13.39 11.27
N PHE A 94 -4.42 12.87 10.18
CA PHE A 94 -4.69 13.68 9.00
C PHE A 94 -5.64 14.84 9.30
N ASN A 95 -6.75 14.59 9.98
CA ASN A 95 -7.75 15.59 10.33
C ASN A 95 -7.21 16.68 11.27
N ALA A 96 -6.22 16.35 12.10
CA ALA A 96 -5.51 17.32 12.94
C ALA A 96 -4.57 18.25 12.14
N SER A 97 -4.12 17.83 10.95
CA SER A 97 -3.21 18.61 10.10
C SER A 97 -3.86 19.88 9.51
N LYS A 98 -3.05 20.85 9.05
CA LYS A 98 -3.57 22.08 8.42
C LYS A 98 -4.50 21.81 7.24
N LYS A 99 -4.20 20.78 6.43
CA LYS A 99 -5.02 20.40 5.27
C LYS A 99 -6.29 19.66 5.72
N GLY A 100 -6.17 18.72 6.65
CA GLY A 100 -7.32 17.97 7.16
C GLY A 100 -8.30 18.82 7.96
N ARG A 101 -7.86 19.89 8.63
CA ARG A 101 -8.78 20.85 9.27
C ARG A 101 -9.64 21.61 8.27
N LEU A 102 -9.15 21.82 7.04
CA LEU A 102 -9.92 22.45 5.96
C LEU A 102 -10.84 21.45 5.26
N LEU A 103 -10.35 20.22 5.05
CA LEU A 103 -11.07 19.14 4.36
C LEU A 103 -10.92 17.84 5.18
N PRO A 104 -11.71 17.68 6.25
CA PRO A 104 -11.59 16.52 7.13
C PRO A 104 -12.25 15.31 6.48
N VAL A 105 -11.57 14.17 6.55
CA VAL A 105 -12.13 12.89 6.09
C VAL A 105 -13.13 12.38 7.10
N LYS A 106 -14.28 11.92 6.62
CA LYS A 106 -15.38 11.43 7.47
C LYS A 106 -15.64 9.95 7.31
N THR A 107 -15.27 9.39 6.17
CA THR A 107 -15.48 7.98 5.85
C THR A 107 -14.17 7.27 5.59
N VAL A 108 -14.15 5.97 5.83
CA VAL A 108 -12.99 5.11 5.54
C VAL A 108 -12.65 5.13 4.05
N GLY A 109 -13.66 5.10 3.17
CA GLY A 109 -13.43 5.16 1.72
C GLY A 109 -12.75 6.46 1.29
N GLU A 110 -13.26 7.60 1.76
CA GLU A 110 -12.66 8.91 1.49
C GLU A 110 -11.21 8.99 2.01
N ALA A 111 -10.97 8.43 3.21
CA ALA A 111 -9.65 8.41 3.79
C ALA A 111 -8.66 7.58 2.97
N LEU A 112 -9.03 6.35 2.60
CA LEU A 112 -8.16 5.45 1.84
C LEU A 112 -7.82 6.02 0.45
N GLU A 113 -8.75 6.72 -0.18
CA GLU A 113 -8.55 7.39 -1.47
C GLU A 113 -7.66 8.63 -1.35
N ASN A 114 -8.01 9.56 -0.44
CA ASN A 114 -7.46 10.93 -0.45
C ASN A 114 -6.32 11.19 0.53
N VAL A 115 -6.23 10.42 1.62
CA VAL A 115 -5.21 10.66 2.66
C VAL A 115 -3.84 10.23 2.14
N PRO A 116 -2.80 11.09 2.29
CA PRO A 116 -1.43 10.75 1.95
C PRO A 116 -0.93 9.53 2.71
N ALA A 117 -0.15 8.67 2.05
CA ALA A 117 0.30 7.40 2.62
C ALA A 117 1.12 7.55 3.93
N LYS A 118 1.73 8.71 4.20
CA LYS A 118 2.53 8.94 5.40
C LYS A 118 1.73 8.73 6.70
N TYR A 119 0.49 9.22 6.76
CA TYR A 119 -0.35 9.11 7.95
C TYR A 119 -0.73 7.66 8.27
N PHE A 120 -0.88 6.82 7.24
CA PHE A 120 -1.13 5.40 7.45
C PHE A 120 0.14 4.63 7.83
N LYS A 121 1.30 5.02 7.28
CA LYS A 121 2.59 4.42 7.64
C LYS A 121 2.96 4.67 9.10
N GLU A 122 2.65 5.86 9.63
CA GLU A 122 2.82 6.22 11.05
C GLU A 122 1.93 5.35 11.98
N ALA A 123 0.85 4.77 11.46
CA ALA A 123 -0.01 3.82 12.16
C ALA A 123 0.30 2.34 11.83
N ASP A 124 1.44 2.07 11.16
CA ASP A 124 1.86 0.77 10.63
C ASP A 124 0.85 0.10 9.68
N VAL A 125 0.22 0.89 8.81
CA VAL A 125 -0.65 0.37 7.75
C VAL A 125 -0.19 0.86 6.39
N TRP A 126 -0.12 -0.05 5.42
CA TRP A 126 0.19 0.28 4.04
C TRP A 126 -0.98 -0.02 3.12
N VAL A 127 -1.66 1.04 2.68
CA VAL A 127 -2.75 0.95 1.69
C VAL A 127 -2.18 0.59 0.32
N LYS A 128 -2.66 -0.49 -0.30
CA LYS A 128 -2.20 -0.98 -1.62
C LYS A 128 -3.12 -0.58 -2.75
N THR A 129 -4.42 -0.57 -2.50
CA THR A 129 -5.43 -0.14 -3.47
C THR A 129 -6.01 1.18 -3.01
N LYS A 130 -5.89 2.23 -3.83
CA LYS A 130 -6.53 3.52 -3.56
C LYS A 130 -8.01 3.48 -3.91
N THR A 131 -8.35 2.88 -5.04
CA THR A 131 -9.73 2.63 -5.45
C THR A 131 -10.27 1.36 -4.78
N PRO A 132 -11.53 1.34 -4.32
CA PRO A 132 -12.18 0.12 -3.88
C PRO A 132 -12.18 -0.96 -4.97
N VAL A 133 -11.93 -2.21 -4.58
CA VAL A 133 -11.99 -3.39 -5.45
C VAL A 133 -13.24 -4.22 -5.15
N LEU A 134 -13.84 -4.79 -6.20
CA LEU A 134 -15.00 -5.68 -6.07
C LEU A 134 -14.60 -7.02 -5.45
N ILE A 135 -15.47 -7.56 -4.61
CA ILE A 135 -15.27 -8.82 -3.90
C ILE A 135 -16.18 -9.89 -4.48
N LEU A 136 -15.61 -11.05 -4.77
CA LEU A 136 -16.34 -12.25 -5.17
C LEU A 136 -16.26 -13.28 -4.06
N LYS A 137 -17.42 -13.84 -3.68
CA LYS A 137 -17.48 -15.00 -2.81
C LYS A 137 -17.21 -16.26 -3.64
N THR A 138 -16.37 -17.15 -3.11
CA THR A 138 -16.23 -18.53 -3.57
C THR A 138 -16.46 -19.47 -2.39
N ASP A 139 -17.01 -20.66 -2.65
CA ASP A 139 -17.09 -21.73 -1.65
C ASP A 139 -15.79 -22.57 -1.60
N ASN A 140 -14.74 -22.12 -2.31
CA ASN A 140 -13.40 -22.71 -2.33
C ASN A 140 -13.36 -24.15 -2.90
N GLU A 141 -14.26 -24.44 -3.84
CA GLU A 141 -14.30 -25.70 -4.57
C GLU A 141 -14.19 -25.45 -6.09
N VAL A 142 -13.36 -26.26 -6.75
CA VAL A 142 -13.33 -26.30 -8.22
C VAL A 142 -14.32 -27.37 -8.67
N PRO A 143 -15.32 -27.03 -9.50
CA PRO A 143 -16.25 -28.02 -10.04
C PRO A 143 -15.47 -29.15 -10.73
N LYS A 144 -15.69 -30.39 -10.29
CA LYS A 144 -15.16 -31.55 -11.01
C LYS A 144 -15.96 -31.71 -12.29
N ALA A 145 -15.27 -31.90 -13.42
CA ALA A 145 -15.92 -32.15 -14.70
C ALA A 145 -16.89 -33.33 -14.56
N GLU A 146 -18.13 -33.16 -15.04
CA GLU A 146 -19.11 -34.23 -15.16
C GLU A 146 -18.59 -35.29 -16.14
N GLY A 147 -17.80 -36.23 -15.61
CA GLY A 147 -17.18 -37.30 -16.40
C GLY A 147 -16.69 -38.47 -15.55
N GLU A 148 -16.46 -38.29 -14.25
CA GLU A 148 -16.01 -39.39 -13.37
C GLU A 148 -17.15 -40.11 -12.65
N ASN A 149 -18.31 -39.46 -12.45
CA ASN A 149 -19.46 -40.11 -11.79
C ASN A 149 -20.25 -41.05 -12.72
N ALA A 150 -20.08 -40.95 -14.04
CA ALA A 150 -20.71 -41.87 -14.99
C ALA A 150 -20.00 -43.23 -15.11
N LYS A 151 -18.75 -43.35 -14.63
CA LYS A 151 -18.05 -44.65 -14.57
C LYS A 151 -18.40 -45.44 -13.32
N LYS A 152 -18.46 -44.78 -12.15
CA LYS A 152 -18.84 -45.46 -10.90
C LYS A 152 -20.27 -46.03 -10.91
N GLN A 153 -21.21 -45.39 -11.60
CA GLN A 153 -22.58 -45.91 -11.72
C GLN A 153 -22.76 -47.02 -12.77
N LYS A 154 -21.78 -47.25 -13.66
CA LYS A 154 -21.82 -48.37 -14.60
C LYS A 154 -21.14 -49.61 -14.06
N ASP A 155 -20.06 -49.44 -13.29
CA ASP A 155 -19.35 -50.57 -12.69
C ASP A 155 -20.19 -51.26 -11.59
N ASP A 156 -21.02 -50.51 -10.85
CA ASP A 156 -21.92 -51.09 -9.82
C ASP A 156 -23.22 -51.70 -10.38
N ALA A 157 -23.51 -51.55 -11.68
CA ALA A 157 -24.73 -52.07 -12.33
C ALA A 157 -24.48 -53.29 -13.24
N GLU A 158 -23.22 -53.67 -13.46
CA GLU A 158 -22.84 -54.87 -14.21
C GLU A 158 -22.47 -56.06 -13.29
N ASP A 159 -22.49 -55.86 -11.96
CA ASP A 159 -22.19 -56.88 -10.92
C ASP A 159 -23.44 -57.33 -10.10
N GLU A 160 -24.67 -57.02 -10.54
CA GLU A 160 -25.95 -57.60 -10.01
C GLU A 160 -26.64 -58.55 -11.00
#